data_AF-A0AAU5W7A2-F1
#
_entry.id   AF-A0AAU5W7A2-F1
#
_cell.length_a   1.000
_cell.length_b   1.000
_cell.length_c   1.000
_cell.angle_alpha   90.00
_cell.angle_beta   90.00
_cell.angle_gamma   90.00
#
_symmetry.space_group_name_H-M   'P 1'
#
loop_
_entity.id
_entity.type
_entity.pdbx_description
1 polymer ?
#
loop_
_entity_poly.entity_id
_entity_poly.type
_entity_poly.pdbx_seq_one_letter_code
_entity_poly.pdbx_strand_id
1 'polypeptide(L)'
;MSFKTKSAAVMGIAAAGVTVLPVAAFATTTAQPVEVKASCRGGAEANWLIPDGEGSWAGKVQWHDTNNDTGDDQDDFLITDRDLDGQSSSLWVKNNYTGKTYYKHVYSGEGYCMGIGSLPNGKTASWKACGWDDGKALECKTGKVTE
;
A
#
# COMPACT_ATOMS: atom_id res chain seq x y z
N MET A 1 -32.51 20.00 79.88
CA MET A 1 -33.57 19.50 78.98
C MET A 1 -32.94 19.18 77.63
N SER A 2 -33.33 18.03 77.05
CA SER A 2 -33.02 17.49 75.72
C SER A 2 -33.10 18.57 74.61
N PHE A 3 -32.36 18.54 73.50
CA PHE A 3 -32.49 17.56 72.41
C PHE A 3 -31.23 17.42 71.51
N LYS A 4 -31.05 16.20 71.01
CA LYS A 4 -30.29 15.74 69.82
C LYS A 4 -30.59 16.64 68.59
N THR A 5 -29.77 16.74 67.55
CA THR A 5 -29.64 15.72 66.47
C THR A 5 -28.55 16.11 65.44
N LYS A 6 -28.07 15.03 64.81
CA LYS A 6 -27.04 14.77 63.79
C LYS A 6 -27.14 15.57 62.47
N SER A 7 -26.02 15.64 61.72
CA SER A 7 -25.82 15.39 60.25
C SER A 7 -24.61 16.20 59.77
N ALA A 8 -23.45 15.63 59.38
CA ALA A 8 -23.13 14.91 58.14
C ALA A 8 -23.33 15.74 56.85
N ALA A 9 -22.24 16.15 56.20
CA ALA A 9 -22.01 15.93 54.76
C ALA A 9 -20.59 16.33 54.35
N VAL A 10 -19.93 15.35 53.74
CA VAL A 10 -18.63 15.36 53.06
C VAL A 10 -18.88 15.63 51.57
N MET A 11 -17.80 16.00 50.86
CA MET A 11 -17.62 15.97 49.40
C MET A 11 -18.13 17.15 48.57
N GLY A 12 -17.16 17.91 48.08
CA GLY A 12 -17.21 18.56 46.77
C GLY A 12 -15.83 18.42 46.10
N ILE A 13 -15.58 17.29 45.42
CA ILE A 13 -14.43 17.18 44.50
C ILE A 13 -14.90 17.80 43.19
N ALA A 14 -14.34 18.96 42.83
CA ALA A 14 -14.51 19.56 41.53
C ALA A 14 -13.79 18.68 40.49
N ALA A 15 -14.56 17.98 39.66
CA ALA A 15 -14.03 17.28 38.49
C ALA A 15 -13.61 18.34 37.45
N ALA A 16 -12.30 18.51 37.27
CA ALA A 16 -11.76 19.28 36.15
C ALA A 16 -12.06 18.52 34.85
N GLY A 17 -12.91 19.10 34.00
CA GLY A 17 -13.18 18.60 32.66
C GLY A 17 -11.92 18.72 31.80
N VAL A 18 -11.31 17.59 31.47
CA VAL A 18 -10.31 17.51 30.40
C VAL A 18 -11.09 17.30 29.11
N THR A 19 -11.37 18.38 28.39
CA THR A 19 -11.79 18.31 26.99
C THR A 19 -10.64 17.74 26.17
N VAL A 20 -10.72 16.45 25.85
CA VAL A 20 -9.85 15.82 24.88
C VAL A 20 -10.26 16.34 23.50
N LEU A 21 -9.50 17.29 22.96
CA LEU A 21 -9.67 17.72 21.58
C LEU A 21 -9.32 16.53 20.67
N PRO A 22 -10.16 16.16 19.69
CA PRO A 22 -9.75 15.23 18.66
C PRO A 22 -8.63 15.91 17.86
N VAL A 23 -7.42 15.37 17.97
CA VAL A 23 -6.34 15.68 17.03
C VAL A 23 -6.82 15.17 15.69
N ALA A 24 -7.28 16.09 14.84
CA ALA A 24 -7.52 15.80 13.44
C ALA A 24 -6.19 15.28 12.87
N ALA A 25 -6.14 13.98 12.58
CA ALA A 25 -5.05 13.40 11.82
C ALA A 25 -5.09 14.08 10.45
N PHE A 26 -4.20 15.04 10.25
CA PHE A 26 -3.91 15.56 8.92
C PHE A 26 -3.51 14.35 8.08
N ALA A 27 -4.37 13.98 7.12
CA ALA A 27 -4.00 13.09 6.05
C ALA A 27 -2.92 13.82 5.25
N THR A 28 -1.67 13.67 5.65
CA THR A 28 -0.53 14.15 4.90
C THR A 28 -0.53 13.36 3.60
N THR A 29 -1.14 13.91 2.56
CA THR A 29 -1.03 13.39 1.20
C THR A 29 0.41 13.62 0.78
N THR A 30 1.30 12.69 1.11
CA THR A 30 2.65 12.68 0.56
C THR A 30 2.47 12.46 -0.93
N ALA A 31 2.75 13.48 -1.74
CA ALA A 31 2.78 13.35 -3.18
C ALA A 31 3.66 12.15 -3.54
N GLN A 32 3.17 11.28 -4.41
CA GLN A 32 3.96 10.15 -4.84
C GLN A 32 5.24 10.64 -5.52
N PRO A 33 6.38 9.96 -5.34
CA PRO A 33 7.57 10.25 -6.12
C PRO A 33 7.24 10.19 -7.61
N VAL A 34 7.80 11.11 -8.39
CA VAL A 34 7.71 11.06 -9.85
C VAL A 34 8.32 9.73 -10.30
N GLU A 35 7.52 8.93 -10.98
CA GLU A 35 7.97 7.69 -11.62
C GLU A 35 8.98 8.02 -12.72
N VAL A 36 10.05 7.23 -12.81
CA VAL A 36 10.95 7.29 -13.96
C VAL A 36 10.26 6.66 -15.18
N LYS A 37 10.79 6.96 -16.38
CA LYS A 37 10.29 6.37 -17.62
C LYS A 37 10.37 4.84 -17.53
N ALA A 38 9.22 4.18 -17.42
CA ALA A 38 9.08 2.74 -17.31
C ALA A 38 8.77 2.08 -18.66
N SER A 39 9.26 0.87 -18.87
CA SER A 39 9.06 0.06 -20.06
C SER A 39 9.09 -1.43 -19.73
N CYS A 40 7.91 -2.03 -19.60
CA CYS A 40 7.78 -3.47 -19.39
C CYS A 40 7.83 -4.23 -20.73
N ARG A 41 8.63 -3.74 -21.69
CA ARG A 41 8.85 -4.35 -23.01
C ARG A 41 9.91 -5.44 -22.88
N GLY A 42 9.49 -6.66 -22.60
CA GLY A 42 10.43 -7.79 -22.48
C GLY A 42 9.83 -8.96 -21.71
N GLY A 43 10.65 -9.98 -21.52
CA GLY A 43 10.32 -11.05 -20.58
C GLY A 43 10.29 -10.49 -19.16
N ALA A 44 9.35 -10.96 -18.34
CA ALA A 44 9.42 -10.75 -16.91
C ALA A 44 10.33 -11.82 -16.31
N GLU A 45 11.20 -11.43 -15.39
CA GLU A 45 12.03 -12.37 -14.64
C GLU A 45 11.22 -13.13 -13.59
N ALA A 46 10.24 -12.45 -13.02
CA ALA A 46 9.37 -13.03 -12.02
C ALA A 46 7.94 -12.53 -12.19
N ASN A 47 6.99 -13.38 -11.82
CA ASN A 47 5.57 -13.07 -11.88
C ASN A 47 4.84 -13.69 -10.69
N TRP A 48 3.82 -12.99 -10.21
CA TRP A 48 3.01 -13.42 -9.09
C TRP A 48 1.54 -13.08 -9.34
N LEU A 49 0.66 -14.06 -9.14
CA LEU A 49 -0.78 -13.81 -9.13
C LEU A 49 -1.19 -13.03 -7.88
N ILE A 50 -2.04 -12.03 -8.09
CA ILE A 50 -2.71 -11.25 -7.04
C ILE A 50 -3.97 -12.02 -6.65
N PRO A 51 -4.16 -12.39 -5.37
CA PRO A 51 -5.32 -13.16 -4.95
C PRO A 51 -6.60 -12.32 -5.02
N ASP A 52 -7.71 -12.97 -5.32
CA ASP A 52 -9.06 -12.39 -5.33
C ASP A 52 -9.83 -12.60 -4.02
N GLY A 53 -9.24 -13.28 -3.03
CA GLY A 53 -9.90 -13.65 -1.78
C GLY A 53 -10.89 -14.81 -1.87
N GLU A 54 -11.10 -15.40 -3.05
CA GLU A 54 -12.01 -16.53 -3.30
C GLU A 54 -11.29 -17.79 -3.80
N GLY A 55 -9.96 -17.75 -3.85
CA GLY A 55 -9.12 -18.86 -4.32
C GLY A 55 -8.82 -18.83 -5.82
N SER A 56 -9.14 -17.73 -6.51
CA SER A 56 -8.64 -17.42 -7.86
C SER A 56 -7.66 -16.24 -7.81
N TRP A 57 -7.60 -15.43 -8.87
CA TRP A 57 -6.68 -14.29 -8.98
C TRP A 57 -7.38 -13.07 -9.57
N ALA A 58 -7.20 -11.90 -8.95
CA ALA A 58 -7.73 -10.61 -9.42
C ALA A 58 -6.83 -9.96 -10.49
N GLY A 59 -5.55 -10.33 -10.49
CA GLY A 59 -4.56 -9.77 -11.40
C GLY A 59 -3.20 -10.43 -11.25
N LYS A 60 -2.17 -9.78 -11.79
CA LYS A 60 -0.77 -10.22 -11.64
C LYS A 60 0.17 -9.05 -11.46
N VAL A 61 1.27 -9.33 -10.78
CA VAL A 61 2.46 -8.47 -10.69
C VAL A 61 3.58 -9.17 -11.44
N GLN A 62 4.33 -8.42 -12.23
CA GLN A 62 5.53 -8.91 -12.90
C GLN A 62 6.70 -7.98 -12.59
N TRP A 63 7.86 -8.58 -12.36
CA TRP A 63 9.13 -7.89 -12.23
C TRP A 63 9.90 -7.99 -13.55
N HIS A 64 10.37 -6.85 -14.02
CA HIS A 64 11.27 -6.72 -15.16
C HIS A 64 12.53 -6.07 -14.62
N ASP A 65 13.69 -6.70 -14.84
CA ASP A 65 15.03 -6.13 -14.56
C ASP A 65 15.73 -5.70 -15.87
N THR A 66 15.39 -6.34 -17.00
CA THR A 66 16.24 -6.34 -18.18
C THR A 66 15.76 -5.32 -19.22
N ASN A 67 16.69 -4.56 -19.77
CA ASN A 67 16.64 -4.14 -21.17
C ASN A 67 17.79 -4.77 -21.97
N ASN A 68 17.48 -5.66 -22.92
CA ASN A 68 18.46 -6.27 -23.84
C ASN A 68 19.08 -5.29 -24.86
N ASP A 69 18.60 -4.04 -24.96
CA ASP A 69 18.88 -3.15 -26.09
C ASP A 69 19.54 -1.80 -25.73
N THR A 70 19.61 -1.35 -24.46
CA THR A 70 20.24 -0.05 -24.11
C THR A 70 21.24 -0.06 -22.95
N GLY A 71 21.37 -1.16 -22.20
CA GLY A 71 22.31 -1.25 -21.08
C GLY A 71 21.91 -0.46 -19.82
N ASP A 72 20.66 0.00 -19.74
CA ASP A 72 20.07 0.56 -18.51
C ASP A 72 19.29 -0.55 -17.78
N ASP A 73 19.50 -0.64 -16.47
CA ASP A 73 18.73 -1.43 -15.50
C ASP A 73 17.31 -0.87 -15.41
N GLN A 74 16.34 -1.57 -16.01
CA GLN A 74 14.93 -1.16 -15.92
C GLN A 74 14.29 -1.89 -14.76
N ASP A 75 14.41 -1.30 -13.58
CA ASP A 75 13.74 -1.72 -12.36
C ASP A 75 12.24 -1.37 -12.40
N ASP A 76 11.47 -2.20 -13.10
CA ASP A 76 10.07 -1.92 -13.44
C ASP A 76 9.14 -3.02 -12.92
N PHE A 77 8.01 -2.60 -12.36
CA PHE A 77 6.90 -3.49 -12.00
C PHE A 77 5.72 -3.30 -12.96
N LEU A 78 5.30 -4.38 -13.62
CA LEU A 78 4.04 -4.42 -14.33
C LEU A 78 2.95 -4.93 -13.38
N ILE A 79 1.93 -4.12 -13.14
CA ILE A 79 0.66 -4.60 -12.61
C ILE A 79 -0.33 -4.80 -13.76
N THR A 80 -1.07 -5.89 -13.75
CA THR A 80 -2.18 -6.11 -14.70
C THR A 80 -3.38 -6.63 -13.94
N ASP A 81 -4.54 -6.06 -14.24
CA ASP A 81 -5.81 -6.55 -13.75
C ASP A 81 -6.34 -7.71 -14.61
N ARG A 82 -7.24 -8.54 -14.07
CA ARG A 82 -7.92 -9.57 -14.86
C ARG A 82 -9.11 -8.97 -15.60
N ASP A 83 -9.28 -9.34 -16.86
CA ASP A 83 -10.43 -8.90 -17.65
C ASP A 83 -11.75 -9.50 -17.13
N LEU A 84 -12.80 -8.66 -17.06
CA LEU A 84 -14.21 -9.05 -16.90
C LEU A 84 -14.55 -9.87 -15.64
N ASP A 85 -13.76 -9.79 -14.58
CA ASP A 85 -14.07 -10.49 -13.32
C ASP A 85 -14.80 -9.64 -12.28
N GLY A 86 -15.02 -8.36 -12.58
CA GLY A 86 -15.70 -7.41 -11.69
C GLY A 86 -14.82 -6.88 -10.56
N GLN A 87 -13.55 -7.30 -10.49
CA GLN A 87 -12.60 -6.85 -9.49
C GLN A 87 -11.63 -5.83 -10.07
N SER A 88 -10.70 -5.37 -9.24
CA SER A 88 -9.59 -4.52 -9.64
C SER A 88 -8.33 -4.87 -8.86
N SER A 89 -7.18 -4.40 -9.34
CA SER A 89 -5.89 -4.74 -8.76
C SER A 89 -5.12 -3.49 -8.35
N SER A 90 -4.46 -3.55 -7.20
CA SER A 90 -3.56 -2.49 -6.74
C SER A 90 -2.17 -3.02 -6.44
N LEU A 91 -1.15 -2.18 -6.60
CA LEU A 91 0.24 -2.48 -6.30
C LEU A 91 0.87 -1.32 -5.55
N TRP A 92 1.49 -1.61 -4.41
CA TRP A 92 2.42 -0.78 -3.69
C TRP A 92 3.83 -1.34 -3.86
N VAL A 93 4.80 -0.50 -4.20
CA VAL A 93 6.21 -0.90 -4.27
C VAL A 93 7.06 0.08 -3.48
N LYS A 94 7.96 -0.44 -2.64
CA LYS A 94 8.97 0.32 -1.94
C LYS A 94 10.35 -0.04 -2.48
N ASN A 95 11.03 0.92 -3.10
CA ASN A 95 12.46 0.81 -3.39
C ASN A 95 13.20 0.94 -2.04
N ASN A 96 13.75 -0.16 -1.52
CA ASN A 96 14.34 -0.16 -0.17
C ASN A 96 15.68 0.58 -0.12
N TYR A 97 16.30 0.87 -1.26
CA TYR A 97 17.52 1.67 -1.34
C TYR A 97 17.21 3.17 -1.18
N THR A 98 16.23 3.68 -1.94
CA THR A 98 15.87 5.11 -1.87
C THR A 98 14.83 5.43 -0.80
N GLY A 99 14.14 4.42 -0.28
CA GLY A 99 13.01 4.57 0.65
C GLY A 99 11.71 5.04 -0.01
N LYS A 100 11.73 5.33 -1.32
CA LYS A 100 10.57 5.80 -2.08
C LYS A 100 9.52 4.70 -2.21
N THR A 101 8.26 5.11 -2.11
CA THR A 101 7.10 4.22 -2.26
C THR A 101 6.24 4.69 -3.42
N TYR A 102 5.88 3.76 -4.27
CA TYR A 102 5.08 3.94 -5.47
C TYR A 102 3.79 3.15 -5.30
N TYR A 103 2.72 3.63 -5.92
CA TYR A 103 1.40 3.01 -5.84
C TYR A 103 0.63 3.20 -7.12
N LYS A 104 -0.04 2.14 -7.56
CA LYS A 104 -0.97 2.16 -8.68
C LYS A 104 -2.16 1.26 -8.41
N HIS A 105 -3.32 1.70 -8.90
CA HIS A 105 -4.53 0.90 -9.02
C HIS A 105 -4.87 0.80 -10.52
N VAL A 106 -5.22 -0.40 -10.99
CA VAL A 106 -5.65 -0.70 -12.36
C VAL A 106 -6.98 -1.45 -12.33
N TYR A 107 -7.78 -1.29 -13.38
CA TYR A 107 -9.16 -1.78 -13.45
C TYR A 107 -9.43 -2.45 -14.78
N SER A 108 -10.40 -3.37 -14.82
CA SER A 108 -11.00 -3.87 -16.07
C SER A 108 -9.96 -4.38 -17.08
N GLY A 109 -9.02 -5.20 -16.61
CA GLY A 109 -7.96 -5.78 -17.45
C GLY A 109 -6.81 -4.85 -17.82
N GLU A 110 -6.81 -3.60 -17.35
CA GLU A 110 -5.73 -2.66 -17.64
C GLU A 110 -4.39 -3.14 -17.08
N GLY A 111 -3.32 -2.80 -17.81
CA GLY A 111 -1.94 -2.98 -17.39
C GLY A 111 -1.25 -1.64 -17.18
N TYR A 112 -0.40 -1.55 -16.15
CA TYR A 112 0.44 -0.39 -15.89
C TYR A 112 1.86 -0.79 -15.54
N CYS A 113 2.82 -0.22 -16.26
CA CYS A 113 4.24 -0.38 -15.98
C CYS A 113 4.73 0.76 -15.09
N MET A 114 5.21 0.42 -13.91
CA MET A 114 5.64 1.35 -12.86
C MET A 114 7.16 1.27 -12.68
N GLY A 115 7.85 2.36 -12.99
CA GLY A 115 9.29 2.45 -12.81
C GLY A 115 9.65 2.99 -11.44
N ILE A 116 10.43 2.22 -10.69
CA ILE A 116 10.78 2.55 -9.31
C ILE A 116 12.16 3.22 -9.16
N GLY A 117 12.81 3.48 -10.30
CA GLY A 117 14.18 3.96 -10.39
C GLY A 117 15.17 2.82 -10.18
N SER A 118 16.42 3.04 -10.59
CA SER A 118 17.51 2.06 -10.46
C SER A 118 17.64 1.52 -9.03
N LEU A 119 17.66 0.19 -8.90
CA LEU A 119 18.07 -0.59 -7.75
C LEU A 119 19.50 -1.04 -8.00
N PRO A 120 20.49 -0.53 -7.24
CA PRO A 120 21.85 -1.02 -7.36
C PRO A 120 21.93 -2.52 -7.04
N ASN A 121 22.86 -3.25 -7.67
CA ASN A 121 23.09 -4.68 -7.40
C ASN A 121 23.20 -4.97 -5.89
N GLY A 122 22.55 -6.04 -5.46
CA GLY A 122 22.38 -6.46 -4.07
C GLY A 122 21.34 -5.65 -3.28
N LYS A 123 20.66 -4.67 -3.89
CA LYS A 123 19.54 -3.94 -3.26
C LYS A 123 18.22 -4.59 -3.61
N THR A 124 17.17 -4.16 -2.91
CA THR A 124 15.87 -4.83 -2.96
C THR A 124 14.74 -3.83 -3.11
N ALA A 125 13.66 -4.27 -3.72
CA ALA A 125 12.35 -3.64 -3.59
C ALA A 125 11.36 -4.61 -2.94
N SER A 126 10.54 -4.07 -2.04
CA SER A 126 9.44 -4.81 -1.40
C SER A 126 8.14 -4.37 -2.03
N TRP A 127 7.21 -5.29 -2.25
CA TRP A 127 5.92 -4.97 -2.85
C TRP A 127 4.76 -5.62 -2.11
N LYS A 128 3.59 -5.00 -2.25
CA LYS A 128 2.30 -5.50 -1.76
C LYS A 128 1.26 -5.25 -2.85
N ALA A 129 0.60 -6.30 -3.30
CA ALA A 129 -0.50 -6.22 -4.25
C ALA A 129 -1.76 -6.82 -3.66
N CYS A 130 -2.91 -6.23 -3.96
CA CYS A 130 -4.20 -6.68 -3.44
C CYS A 130 -5.24 -6.70 -4.56
N GLY A 131 -6.11 -7.70 -4.53
CA GLY A 131 -7.39 -7.67 -5.24
C GLY A 131 -8.36 -6.74 -4.50
N TRP A 132 -9.23 -6.08 -5.25
CA TRP A 132 -10.21 -5.13 -4.74
C TRP A 132 -11.57 -5.37 -5.36
N ASP A 133 -12.59 -5.28 -4.50
CA ASP A 133 -14.00 -5.30 -4.91
C ASP A 133 -14.77 -4.26 -4.07
N ASP A 134 -15.70 -3.56 -4.70
CA ASP A 134 -16.53 -2.50 -4.10
C ASP A 134 -15.76 -1.51 -3.20
N GLY A 135 -14.58 -1.09 -3.67
CA GLY A 135 -13.73 -0.12 -2.99
C GLY A 135 -13.05 -0.65 -1.72
N LYS A 136 -12.95 -1.97 -1.54
CA LYS A 136 -12.24 -2.62 -0.43
C LYS A 136 -11.22 -3.62 -0.94
N ALA A 137 -10.08 -3.69 -0.26
CA ALA A 137 -9.10 -4.75 -0.50
C ALA A 137 -9.66 -6.08 0.02
N LEU A 138 -9.59 -7.12 -0.81
CA LEU A 138 -10.02 -8.48 -0.49
C LEU A 138 -8.89 -9.25 0.20
N GLU A 139 -7.93 -9.70 -0.59
CA GLU A 139 -6.72 -10.37 -0.12
C GLU A 139 -5.49 -9.71 -0.75
N CYS A 140 -4.39 -9.73 0.00
CA CYS A 140 -3.13 -9.16 -0.45
C CYS A 140 -2.01 -10.19 -0.45
N LYS A 141 -1.16 -10.12 -1.47
CA LYS A 141 0.11 -10.81 -1.55
C LYS A 141 1.26 -9.82 -1.38
N THR A 142 2.31 -10.24 -0.71
CA THR A 142 3.55 -9.48 -0.58
C THR A 142 4.72 -10.25 -1.16
N GLY A 143 5.75 -9.52 -1.55
CA GLY A 143 6.99 -10.11 -2.02
C GLY A 143 8.16 -9.14 -1.98
N LYS A 144 9.31 -9.64 -2.40
CA LYS A 144 10.56 -8.90 -2.47
C LYS A 144 11.35 -9.35 -3.68
N VAL A 145 11.93 -8.40 -4.41
CA VAL A 145 12.89 -8.64 -5.50
C VAL A 145 14.27 -8.15 -5.07
N THR A 146 15.31 -8.72 -5.68
CA THR A 146 16.71 -8.36 -5.43
C THR A 146 17.39 -8.24 -6.78
N GLU A 147 18.05 -7.12 -7.03
CA GLU A 147 19.03 -6.96 -8.10
C GLU A 147 20.34 -7.65 -7.70
#